data_AF-A0A6A5SEK7-F1
#
_entry.id   AF-A0A6A5SEK7-F1
#
_cell.length_a   1.000
_cell.length_b   1.000
_cell.length_c   1.000
_cell.angle_alpha   90.00
_cell.angle_beta   90.00
_cell.angle_gamma   90.00
#
_symmetry.space_group_name_H-M   'P 1'
#
loop_
_entity.id
_entity.type
_entity.pdbx_description
1 polymer ?
#
loop_
_entity_poly.entity_id
_entity_poly.type
_entity_poly.pdbx_seq_one_letter_code
_entity_poly.pdbx_strand_id
1 'polypeptide(L)'
;MVNEHPKQFGGPSRFGAASKHGTARTQASATLAASPAASRSNKLGLGPGKGGKGLGKGGLKRHMKVQRDTIYGVTKGDIRRLARRGGIKRISAGIYDDVRQALRERLALIMKDACAIVEHNGRRTITVTDIVFTLRRLGNPLYGFDPSFLNHR
;
A
#
# COMPACT_ATOMS: atom_id res chain seq x y z
N MET A 1 -39.71 -1.81 -61.73
CA MET A 1 -38.23 -1.81 -61.57
C MET A 1 -37.95 -2.21 -60.14
N VAL A 2 -37.27 -3.33 -59.98
CA VAL A 2 -37.09 -4.10 -58.74
C VAL A 2 -35.94 -3.48 -57.93
N ASN A 3 -36.16 -3.16 -56.66
CA ASN A 3 -35.13 -2.61 -55.77
C ASN A 3 -34.25 -3.75 -55.22
N GLU A 4 -33.10 -3.94 -55.84
CA GLU A 4 -32.08 -4.90 -55.40
C GLU A 4 -31.31 -4.38 -54.17
N HIS A 5 -31.34 -5.16 -53.09
CA HIS A 5 -30.47 -4.97 -51.92
C HIS A 5 -29.13 -5.68 -52.17
N PRO A 6 -27.96 -4.99 -52.09
CA PRO A 6 -26.68 -5.67 -52.15
C PRO A 6 -26.38 -6.40 -50.83
N LYS A 7 -26.07 -7.69 -50.97
CA LYS A 7 -25.69 -8.63 -49.93
C LYS A 7 -24.22 -8.45 -49.52
N GLN A 8 -24.00 -8.54 -48.20
CA GLN A 8 -22.88 -9.21 -47.52
C GLN A 8 -21.44 -8.67 -47.70
N PHE A 9 -20.94 -7.99 -46.66
CA PHE A 9 -19.52 -8.07 -46.27
C PHE A 9 -19.44 -8.84 -44.95
N GLY A 10 -18.99 -10.09 -45.03
CA GLY A 10 -18.79 -10.98 -43.89
C GLY A 10 -17.51 -10.63 -43.12
N GLY A 11 -17.65 -10.41 -41.81
CA GLY A 11 -16.51 -10.39 -40.89
C GLY A 11 -16.01 -11.82 -40.60
N PRO A 12 -14.72 -11.99 -40.24
CA PRO A 12 -14.19 -13.32 -39.96
C PRO A 12 -14.75 -13.89 -38.65
N SER A 13 -15.60 -14.91 -38.76
CA SER A 13 -16.11 -15.68 -37.63
C SER A 13 -15.00 -16.54 -37.01
N ARG A 14 -14.81 -16.32 -35.71
CA ARG A 14 -14.09 -17.20 -34.79
C ARG A 14 -14.89 -18.49 -34.65
N PHE A 15 -14.19 -19.60 -34.40
CA PHE A 15 -14.67 -20.98 -34.15
C PHE A 15 -14.61 -21.93 -35.36
N GLY A 16 -13.70 -22.91 -35.24
CA GLY A 16 -13.58 -24.07 -36.11
C GLY A 16 -12.51 -25.01 -35.58
N ALA A 17 -12.91 -25.93 -34.71
CA ALA A 17 -12.09 -26.98 -34.15
C ALA A 17 -11.73 -28.03 -35.21
N ALA A 18 -10.49 -28.54 -35.20
CA ALA A 18 -10.12 -29.73 -35.96
C ALA A 18 -9.12 -30.61 -35.17
N SER A 19 -9.28 -31.91 -35.38
CA SER A 19 -8.97 -33.06 -34.52
C SER A 19 -7.51 -33.48 -34.44
N LYS A 20 -7.14 -34.02 -33.26
CA LYS A 20 -5.87 -34.69 -32.94
C LYS A 20 -5.80 -36.10 -33.57
N HIS A 21 -4.67 -36.41 -34.22
CA HIS A 21 -4.08 -37.75 -34.39
C HIS A 21 -2.75 -37.72 -33.59
N GLY A 22 -2.26 -38.65 -32.78
CA GLY A 22 -2.56 -40.06 -32.54
C GLY A 22 -1.28 -40.89 -32.73
N THR A 23 -0.46 -41.11 -31.70
CA THR A 23 0.53 -42.22 -31.61
C THR A 23 0.88 -42.58 -30.15
N ALA A 24 1.15 -43.87 -29.95
CA ALA A 24 1.09 -44.73 -28.75
C ALA A 24 2.16 -44.47 -27.64
N ARG A 25 1.81 -44.55 -26.34
CA ARG A 25 1.88 -45.69 -25.37
C ARG A 25 3.30 -46.07 -24.90
N THR A 26 3.56 -45.88 -23.60
CA THR A 26 4.17 -46.89 -22.70
C THR A 26 3.61 -46.72 -21.28
N GLN A 27 3.24 -47.83 -20.67
CA GLN A 27 2.70 -47.97 -19.32
C GLN A 27 3.81 -48.43 -18.37
N ALA A 28 3.76 -48.02 -17.10
CA ALA A 28 4.12 -48.89 -15.98
C ALA A 28 3.49 -48.35 -14.68
N SER A 29 2.85 -49.24 -13.95
CA SER A 29 1.96 -48.97 -12.82
C SER A 29 2.55 -49.52 -11.51
N ALA A 30 2.33 -48.78 -10.43
CA ALA A 30 2.10 -49.20 -9.03
C ALA A 30 3.16 -50.04 -8.27
N THR A 31 3.48 -49.61 -7.04
CA THR A 31 3.03 -50.27 -5.79
C THR A 31 3.35 -49.41 -4.55
N LEU A 32 2.43 -49.46 -3.59
CA LEU A 32 2.47 -48.81 -2.27
C LEU A 32 3.22 -49.66 -1.23
N ALA A 33 3.64 -48.97 -0.15
CA ALA A 33 3.87 -49.42 1.22
C ALA A 33 5.23 -50.07 1.58
N ALA A 34 6.01 -49.36 2.39
CA ALA A 34 6.51 -49.81 3.70
C ALA A 34 7.37 -48.72 4.38
N SER A 35 7.21 -48.56 5.69
CA SER A 35 8.16 -47.97 6.63
C SER A 35 8.12 -48.84 7.89
N PRO A 36 9.10 -48.83 8.82
CA PRO A 36 10.47 -48.30 8.77
C PRO A 36 11.51 -49.37 9.20
N ALA A 37 12.79 -49.20 8.86
CA ALA A 37 13.87 -49.94 9.50
C ALA A 37 15.05 -49.02 9.80
N ALA A 38 15.58 -49.20 11.00
CA ALA A 38 16.43 -48.29 11.73
C ALA A 38 17.79 -47.98 11.06
N SER A 39 18.28 -46.79 11.42
CA SER A 39 19.67 -46.41 11.67
C SER A 39 20.76 -47.11 10.85
N ARG A 40 21.27 -46.38 9.87
CA ARG A 40 22.71 -46.41 9.54
C ARG A 40 23.28 -45.01 9.71
N SER A 41 23.25 -44.53 10.95
CA SER A 41 24.15 -43.47 11.37
C SER A 41 25.59 -43.86 11.02
N ASN A 42 26.31 -42.91 10.42
CA ASN A 42 27.74 -42.94 10.15
C ASN A 42 28.21 -43.81 8.98
N LYS A 43 28.04 -43.27 7.76
CA LYS A 43 29.10 -43.36 6.77
C LYS A 43 29.26 -42.01 6.05
N LEU A 44 30.16 -41.21 6.61
CA LEU A 44 31.02 -40.24 5.91
C LEU A 44 30.32 -39.35 4.88
N GLY A 45 29.78 -38.25 5.39
CA GLY A 45 29.29 -37.15 4.57
C GLY A 45 28.82 -36.03 5.47
N LEU A 46 29.76 -35.24 6.00
CA LEU A 46 29.47 -33.87 6.40
C LEU A 46 28.98 -33.14 5.14
N GLY A 47 27.70 -33.33 4.81
CA GLY A 47 26.99 -32.37 3.99
C GLY A 47 27.02 -31.05 4.77
N PRO A 48 27.26 -29.91 4.11
CA PRO A 48 27.08 -28.61 4.74
C PRO A 48 25.58 -28.47 4.98
N GLY A 49 25.12 -29.05 6.09
CA GLY A 49 23.90 -28.63 6.73
C GLY A 49 24.05 -27.14 6.88
N LYS A 50 23.18 -26.41 6.17
CA LYS A 50 22.98 -24.98 6.34
C LYS A 50 22.43 -24.81 7.75
N GLY A 51 23.30 -25.01 8.74
CA GLY A 51 23.18 -24.44 10.06
C GLY A 51 23.17 -22.96 9.80
N GLY A 52 21.96 -22.43 9.67
CA GLY A 52 21.73 -21.00 9.75
C GLY A 52 22.36 -20.60 11.06
N LYS A 53 23.58 -20.06 10.95
CA LYS A 53 24.26 -19.34 12.02
C LYS A 53 23.23 -18.33 12.49
N GLY A 54 22.55 -18.68 13.58
CA GLY A 54 21.80 -17.75 14.39
C GLY A 54 22.82 -16.72 14.84
N LEU A 55 22.99 -15.68 14.03
CA LEU A 55 23.70 -14.47 14.42
C LEU A 55 22.76 -13.78 15.40
N GLY A 56 22.92 -14.25 16.65
CA GLY A 56 22.94 -13.52 17.88
C GLY A 56 22.07 -12.28 17.94
N LYS A 57 21.18 -12.31 18.93
CA LYS A 57 20.67 -11.13 19.64
C LYS A 57 21.78 -10.07 19.78
N GLY A 58 21.79 -9.13 18.86
CA GLY A 58 22.57 -7.91 18.87
C GLY A 58 21.73 -6.92 18.09
N GLY A 59 20.96 -6.10 18.81
CA GLY A 59 20.03 -5.16 18.21
C GLY A 59 20.75 -4.32 17.18
N LEU A 60 20.43 -4.57 15.89
CA LEU A 60 20.87 -3.71 14.80
C LEU A 60 20.53 -2.29 15.22
N LYS A 61 21.55 -1.43 15.37
CA LYS A 61 21.36 -0.01 15.70
C LYS A 61 20.25 0.50 14.79
N ARG A 62 19.09 0.83 15.38
CA ARG A 62 18.00 1.44 14.62
C ARG A 62 18.57 2.76 14.13
N HIS A 63 18.92 2.83 12.84
CA HIS A 63 19.29 4.08 12.23
C HIS A 63 18.15 5.07 12.52
N MET A 64 18.46 6.15 13.24
CA MET A 64 17.47 7.21 13.44
C MET A 64 17.07 7.72 12.06
N LYS A 65 15.77 7.95 11.87
CA LYS A 65 15.30 8.59 10.63
C LYS A 65 15.89 9.99 10.60
N VAL A 66 16.87 10.20 9.73
CA VAL A 66 17.33 11.54 9.35
C VAL A 66 16.10 12.29 8.84
N GLN A 67 15.92 13.51 9.34
CA GLN A 67 14.85 14.38 8.88
C GLN A 67 15.11 14.71 7.41
N ARG A 68 14.23 14.24 6.55
CA ARG A 68 14.23 14.53 5.11
C ARG A 68 13.09 15.47 4.81
N ASP A 69 13.14 16.11 3.64
CA ASP A 69 11.99 16.82 3.11
C ASP A 69 10.83 15.85 2.89
N THR A 70 9.96 15.82 3.89
CA THR A 70 8.80 14.92 3.96
C THR A 70 7.70 15.38 3.00
N ILE A 71 7.82 16.59 2.45
CA ILE A 71 6.82 17.20 1.59
C ILE A 71 6.59 16.42 0.28
N TYR A 72 7.63 15.79 -0.26
CA TYR A 72 7.51 14.90 -1.42
C TYR A 72 6.92 13.53 -1.07
N GLY A 73 6.78 13.22 0.22
CA GLY A 73 5.99 12.08 0.70
C GLY A 73 4.50 12.23 0.37
N VAL A 74 4.01 13.46 0.15
CA VAL A 74 2.72 13.70 -0.49
C VAL A 74 2.90 13.54 -2.00
N THR A 75 2.46 12.39 -2.50
CA THR A 75 2.71 12.00 -3.89
C THR A 75 1.78 12.73 -4.85
N LYS A 76 2.14 12.78 -6.14
CA LYS A 76 1.24 13.28 -7.19
C LYS A 76 -0.09 12.52 -7.22
N GLY A 77 -0.11 11.25 -6.78
CA GLY A 77 -1.31 10.42 -6.66
C GLY A 77 -2.25 10.91 -5.55
N ASP A 78 -1.72 11.30 -4.40
CA ASP A 78 -2.50 11.87 -3.28
C ASP A 78 -3.20 13.16 -3.69
N ILE A 79 -2.44 14.08 -4.29
CA ILE A 79 -2.96 15.36 -4.77
C ILE A 79 -4.04 15.14 -5.82
N ARG A 80 -3.85 14.19 -6.75
CA ARG A 80 -4.89 13.80 -7.70
C ARG A 80 -6.16 13.31 -6.99
N ARG A 81 -6.04 12.42 -6.00
CA ARG A 81 -7.20 11.90 -5.25
C ARG A 81 -7.98 13.03 -4.57
N LEU A 82 -7.29 13.96 -3.91
CA LEU A 82 -7.92 15.13 -3.29
C LEU A 82 -8.62 16.02 -4.33
N ALA A 83 -7.92 16.34 -5.42
CA ALA A 83 -8.46 17.19 -6.47
C ALA A 83 -9.69 16.56 -7.16
N ARG A 84 -9.68 15.24 -7.37
CA ARG A 84 -10.84 14.52 -7.90
C ARG A 84 -12.02 14.56 -6.94
N ARG A 85 -11.79 14.40 -5.63
CA ARG A 85 -12.85 14.56 -4.61
C ARG A 85 -13.43 15.98 -4.63
N GLY A 86 -12.61 16.99 -4.93
CA GLY A 86 -13.04 18.36 -5.14
C GLY A 86 -13.67 18.66 -6.53
N GLY A 87 -13.91 17.65 -7.37
CA GLY A 87 -14.55 17.83 -8.69
C GLY A 87 -13.63 18.38 -9.79
N ILE A 88 -12.31 18.42 -9.57
CA ILE A 88 -11.37 18.98 -10.54
C ILE A 88 -11.19 18.01 -11.71
N LYS A 89 -11.46 18.48 -12.95
CA LYS A 89 -11.42 17.67 -14.19
C LYS A 89 -10.03 17.57 -14.85
N ARG A 90 -9.23 18.64 -14.82
CA ARG A 90 -7.86 18.67 -15.40
C ARG A 90 -6.94 19.38 -14.41
N ILE A 91 -5.70 18.89 -14.28
CA ILE A 91 -4.71 19.42 -13.32
C ILE A 91 -3.45 19.74 -14.10
N SER A 92 -2.99 21.00 -14.02
CA SER A 92 -1.74 21.44 -14.63
C SER A 92 -0.53 20.87 -13.86
N ALA A 93 0.63 20.81 -14.52
CA ALA A 93 1.85 20.27 -13.93
C ALA A 93 2.40 21.09 -12.75
N GLY A 94 2.28 22.43 -12.78
CA GLY A 94 2.78 23.29 -11.69
C GLY A 94 2.03 23.15 -10.36
N ILE A 95 0.74 22.78 -10.42
CA ILE A 95 -0.15 22.68 -9.26
C ILE A 95 0.34 21.67 -8.22
N TYR A 96 1.13 20.66 -8.61
CA TYR A 96 1.63 19.68 -7.64
C TYR A 96 2.55 20.30 -6.60
N ASP A 97 3.36 21.29 -6.99
CA ASP A 97 4.30 21.94 -6.10
C ASP A 97 3.62 23.07 -5.32
N ASP A 98 2.69 23.80 -5.95
CA ASP A 98 1.87 24.81 -5.26
C ASP A 98 1.03 24.20 -4.14
N VAL A 99 0.39 23.05 -4.38
CA VAL A 99 -0.41 22.35 -3.35
C VAL A 99 0.47 21.88 -2.19
N ARG A 100 1.71 21.46 -2.46
CA ARG A 100 2.66 21.10 -1.41
C ARG A 100 3.04 22.31 -0.57
N GLN A 101 3.30 23.45 -1.21
CA GLN A 101 3.61 24.68 -0.51
C GLN A 101 2.44 25.13 0.37
N ALA A 102 1.23 25.16 -0.18
CA ALA A 102 0.01 25.51 0.56
C ALA A 102 -0.26 24.56 1.75
N LEU A 103 -0.01 23.26 1.57
CA LEU A 103 -0.11 22.29 2.66
C LEU A 103 0.88 22.58 3.79
N ARG A 104 2.13 22.90 3.45
CA ARG A 104 3.18 23.22 4.42
C ARG A 104 2.83 24.47 5.21
N GLU A 105 2.40 25.53 4.53
CA GLU A 105 1.99 26.79 5.14
C GLU A 105 0.81 26.60 6.10
N ARG A 106 -0.21 25.86 5.66
CA ARG A 106 -1.38 25.58 6.50
C ARG A 106 -1.03 24.78 7.75
N LEU A 107 -0.18 23.75 7.61
CA LEU A 107 0.26 22.96 8.76
C LEU A 107 1.16 23.77 9.69
N ALA A 108 2.03 24.63 9.17
CA ALA A 108 2.87 25.51 9.98
C ALA A 108 2.03 26.46 10.85
N LEU A 109 0.97 27.04 10.29
CA LEU A 109 0.03 27.88 11.05
C LEU A 109 -0.62 27.10 12.20
N ILE A 110 -1.17 25.92 11.93
CA ILE A 110 -1.83 25.10 12.96
C ILE A 110 -0.84 24.65 14.04
N MET A 111 0.36 24.20 13.65
CA MET A 111 1.36 23.71 14.60
C MET A 111 1.92 24.82 15.47
N LYS A 112 2.12 26.03 14.93
CA LYS A 112 2.57 27.20 15.72
C LYS A 112 1.62 27.49 16.87
N ASP A 113 0.34 27.51 16.57
CA ASP A 113 -0.71 27.80 17.55
C ASP A 113 -0.90 26.65 18.55
N ALA A 114 -0.83 25.40 18.07
CA ALA A 114 -0.90 24.23 18.95
C ALA A 114 0.27 24.16 19.93
N CYS A 115 1.50 24.46 19.48
CA CYS A 115 2.67 24.51 20.36
C CYS A 115 2.52 25.60 21.44
N ALA A 116 2.02 26.78 21.09
CA ALA A 116 1.81 27.87 22.05
C ALA A 116 0.85 27.46 23.20
N ILE A 117 -0.21 26.71 22.89
CA ILE A 117 -1.17 26.20 23.89
C ILE A 117 -0.51 25.17 24.81
N VAL A 118 0.30 24.27 24.24
CA VAL A 118 0.99 23.22 24.99
C VAL A 118 2.03 23.80 25.93
N GLU A 119 2.81 24.78 25.45
CA GLU A 119 3.80 25.52 26.23
C GLU A 119 3.14 26.30 27.38
N HIS A 120 2.04 27.00 27.11
CA HIS A 120 1.26 27.70 28.14
C HIS A 120 0.79 26.75 29.26
N ASN A 121 0.43 25.50 28.91
CA ASN A 121 -0.03 24.49 29.87
C ASN A 121 1.12 23.72 30.53
N GLY A 122 2.39 24.06 30.27
CA GLY A 122 3.56 23.40 30.85
C GLY A 122 3.77 21.94 30.42
N ARG A 123 3.11 21.50 29.33
CA ARG A 123 3.22 20.13 28.80
C ARG A 123 4.26 20.10 27.67
N ARG A 124 4.78 18.91 27.36
CA ARG A 124 5.69 18.68 26.22
C ARG A 124 5.05 17.86 25.10
N THR A 125 3.81 17.44 25.29
CA THR A 125 3.10 16.53 24.39
C THR A 125 1.85 17.22 23.89
N ILE A 126 1.75 17.36 22.57
CA ILE A 126 0.54 17.84 21.90
C ILE A 126 -0.54 16.77 22.04
N THR A 127 -1.70 17.17 22.56
CA THR A 127 -2.87 16.32 22.71
C THR A 127 -3.92 16.65 21.66
N VAL A 128 -4.87 15.73 21.45
CA VAL A 128 -5.96 15.90 20.47
C VAL A 128 -6.80 17.15 20.78
N THR A 129 -7.01 17.45 22.07
CA THR A 129 -7.76 18.62 22.52
C THR A 129 -7.11 19.94 22.08
N ASP A 130 -5.77 20.00 22.04
CA ASP A 130 -5.04 21.21 21.64
C ASP A 130 -5.26 21.50 20.15
N ILE A 131 -5.29 20.45 19.32
CA ILE A 131 -5.57 20.57 17.88
C ILE A 131 -7.03 20.96 17.63
N VAL A 132 -7.98 20.32 18.32
CA VAL A 132 -9.41 20.66 18.21
C VAL A 132 -9.64 22.12 18.62
N PHE A 133 -9.02 22.58 19.71
CA PHE A 133 -9.09 23.97 20.15
C PHE A 133 -8.51 24.94 19.12
N THR A 134 -7.30 24.64 18.60
CA THR A 134 -6.64 25.46 17.57
C THR A 134 -7.52 25.59 16.32
N LEU A 135 -8.06 24.47 15.84
CA LEU A 135 -8.91 24.41 14.66
C LEU A 135 -10.23 25.15 14.84
N ARG A 136 -10.87 25.06 16.02
CA ARG A 136 -12.05 25.86 16.37
C ARG A 136 -11.76 27.36 16.31
N ARG A 137 -10.62 27.81 16.83
CA ARG A 137 -10.21 29.24 16.78
C ARG A 137 -9.97 29.73 15.34
N LEU A 138 -9.45 28.87 14.47
CA LEU A 138 -9.25 29.18 13.05
C LEU A 138 -10.54 29.06 12.21
N GLY A 139 -11.71 28.87 12.83
CA GLY A 139 -12.99 28.75 12.12
C GLY A 139 -13.17 27.43 11.35
N ASN A 140 -12.37 26.40 11.65
CA ASN A 140 -12.42 25.10 10.98
C ASN A 140 -12.63 23.96 12.00
N PRO A 141 -13.77 23.90 12.70
CA PRO A 141 -13.99 22.95 13.78
C PRO A 141 -13.90 21.50 13.30
N LEU A 142 -13.20 20.66 14.07
CA LEU A 142 -13.08 19.22 13.83
C LEU A 142 -13.93 18.46 14.85
N TYR A 143 -14.84 17.60 14.36
CA TYR A 143 -15.80 16.84 15.16
C TYR A 143 -15.40 15.36 15.29
N GLY A 144 -15.91 14.68 16.32
CA GLY A 144 -15.68 13.25 16.54
C GLY A 144 -14.37 12.90 17.26
N PHE A 145 -13.64 13.92 17.73
CA PHE A 145 -12.38 13.79 18.46
C PHE A 145 -12.46 14.34 19.89
N ASP A 146 -13.67 14.70 20.35
CA ASP A 146 -13.87 15.10 21.74
C ASP A 146 -13.72 13.86 22.67
N PRO A 147 -13.20 14.04 23.89
CA PRO A 147 -12.97 12.94 24.83
C PRO A 147 -14.23 12.11 25.14
N SER A 148 -15.43 12.70 25.03
CA SER A 148 -16.71 12.02 25.21
C SER A 148 -16.94 10.87 24.22
N PHE A 149 -16.37 10.93 23.01
CA PHE A 149 -16.53 9.87 22.00
C PHE A 149 -15.60 8.67 22.18
N LEU A 150 -14.53 8.80 22.98
CA LEU A 150 -13.54 7.72 23.16
C LEU A 150 -13.97 6.67 24.20
N ASN A 151 -14.92 7.01 25.07
CA ASN A 151 -15.35 6.15 26.18
C ASN A 151 -16.55 5.23 25.85
N HIS A 152 -17.04 5.25 24.60
CA HIS A 152 -18.17 4.42 24.13
C HIS A 152 -17.72 3.27 23.21
N ARG A 153 -16.80 2.43 23.69
CA ARG A 153 -16.46 1.13 23.07
C ARG A 153 -16.59 0.00 24.05
#